data_AF-A0A2H3C0F5-F1
#
_entry.id   AF-A0A2H3C0F5-F1
#
_cell.length_a   1.000
_cell.length_b   1.000
_cell.length_c   1.000
_cell.angle_alpha   90.00
_cell.angle_beta   90.00
_cell.angle_gamma   90.00
#
_symmetry.space_group_name_H-M   'P 1'
#
loop_
_entity.id
_entity.type
_entity.pdbx_description
1 polymer ?
#
loop_
_entity_poly.entity_id
_entity_poly.type
_entity_poly.pdbx_seq_one_letter_code
_entity_poly.pdbx_strand_id
1 'polypeptide(L)'
;MADPVAEKSGFLRMYMSSHPDTLVAYAKFHGQVKENIKSAEMSAIDTKSMTLTCTLSNGSKKEVVVVLDPPLKGYEDVKPRLLEMKALAQEGLGMIKAPHITTFRFPTTVNTWIALFLAGSLLYIGSSPSHPESPLYLPGRIARSYIGSYFKPVFWSFTGVHALESLYTLHLCRKHHTGLVVGVRGPLRILQHIFS
;
A
#
# COMPACT_ATOMS: atom_id res chain seq x y z
N MET A 1 30.67 -9.77 -2.44
CA MET A 1 29.59 -10.45 -3.20
C MET A 1 29.30 -9.61 -4.43
N ALA A 2 29.24 -10.23 -5.60
CA ALA A 2 28.76 -9.55 -6.80
C ALA A 2 27.28 -9.18 -6.62
N ASP A 3 26.86 -8.06 -7.21
CA ASP A 3 25.46 -7.63 -7.16
C ASP A 3 24.62 -8.57 -8.04
N PRO A 4 23.63 -9.27 -7.48
CA PRO A 4 22.86 -10.30 -8.20
C PRO A 4 22.00 -9.74 -9.33
N VAL A 5 21.68 -8.45 -9.29
CA VAL A 5 20.91 -7.75 -10.32
C VAL A 5 21.85 -7.23 -11.41
N ALA A 6 23.01 -6.70 -11.04
CA ALA A 6 24.00 -6.18 -11.97
C ALA A 6 24.52 -7.25 -12.95
N GLU A 7 24.69 -8.50 -12.50
CA GLU A 7 25.07 -9.62 -13.37
C GLU A 7 24.05 -9.90 -14.48
N LYS A 8 22.78 -9.54 -14.28
CA LYS A 8 21.68 -9.72 -15.25
C LYS A 8 21.25 -8.42 -15.92
N SER A 9 21.98 -7.33 -15.71
CA SER A 9 21.67 -6.00 -16.24
C SER A 9 21.52 -5.97 -17.77
N GLY A 10 22.29 -6.78 -18.51
CA GLY A 10 22.17 -6.87 -19.97
C GLY A 10 20.80 -7.36 -20.45
N PHE A 11 20.22 -8.38 -19.80
CA PHE A 11 18.88 -8.87 -20.11
C PHE A 11 17.80 -7.83 -19.76
N LEU A 12 17.95 -7.18 -18.61
CA LEU A 12 17.03 -6.14 -18.15
C LEU A 12 17.06 -4.92 -19.08
N ARG A 13 18.24 -4.53 -19.55
CA ARG A 13 18.39 -3.47 -20.55
C ARG A 13 17.66 -3.80 -21.85
N MET A 14 17.83 -5.03 -22.34
CA MET A 14 17.15 -5.48 -23.56
C MET A 14 15.63 -5.56 -23.38
N TYR A 15 15.15 -5.97 -22.21
CA TYR A 15 13.73 -5.94 -21.90
C TYR A 15 13.18 -4.51 -21.87
N MET A 16 13.91 -3.59 -21.23
CA MET A 16 13.49 -2.20 -21.06
C MET A 16 13.60 -1.35 -22.33
N SER A 17 14.44 -1.73 -23.30
CA SER A 17 14.50 -1.06 -24.60
C SER A 17 13.20 -1.18 -25.39
N SER A 18 12.38 -2.20 -25.11
CA SER A 18 11.01 -2.33 -25.67
C SER A 18 9.98 -1.42 -24.98
N HIS A 19 10.37 -0.68 -23.93
CA HIS A 19 9.52 0.20 -23.14
C HIS A 19 10.10 1.62 -22.99
N PRO A 20 10.45 2.31 -24.09
CA PRO A 20 11.13 3.61 -24.05
C PRO A 20 10.33 4.70 -23.30
N ASP A 21 9.00 4.70 -23.43
CA ASP A 21 8.13 5.66 -22.72
C ASP A 21 8.22 5.51 -21.19
N THR A 22 8.42 4.28 -20.72
CA THR A 22 8.57 4.01 -19.29
C THR A 22 9.90 4.57 -18.77
N LEU A 23 10.98 4.46 -19.54
CA LEU A 23 12.29 5.03 -19.19
C LEU A 23 12.25 6.56 -19.16
N VAL A 24 11.54 7.20 -20.09
CA VAL A 24 11.32 8.65 -20.07
C VAL A 24 10.54 9.07 -18.82
N ALA A 25 9.49 8.31 -18.46
CA ALA A 25 8.73 8.57 -17.24
C ALA A 25 9.59 8.45 -15.98
N TYR A 26 10.47 7.45 -15.90
CA TYR A 26 11.42 7.31 -14.79
C TYR A 26 12.37 8.48 -14.67
N ALA A 27 12.96 8.90 -15.79
CA ALA A 27 13.87 10.04 -15.80
C ALA A 27 13.19 11.35 -15.37
N LYS A 28 11.97 11.61 -15.86
CA LYS A 28 11.22 12.82 -15.49
C LYS A 28 10.75 12.81 -14.03
N PHE A 29 10.19 11.69 -13.57
CA PHE A 29 9.58 11.63 -12.24
C PHE A 29 10.59 11.31 -11.13
N HIS A 30 11.31 10.18 -11.25
CA HIS A 30 12.26 9.75 -10.22
C HIS A 30 13.62 10.41 -10.36
N GLY A 31 14.07 10.65 -11.60
CA GLY A 31 15.30 11.40 -11.89
C GLY A 31 15.14 12.93 -11.84
N GLN A 32 13.92 13.42 -11.63
CA GLN A 32 13.56 14.86 -11.56
C GLN A 32 14.09 15.70 -12.74
N VAL A 33 14.23 15.10 -13.92
CA VAL A 33 14.66 15.80 -15.13
C VAL A 33 13.52 16.70 -15.62
N LYS A 34 13.73 18.02 -15.54
CA LYS A 34 12.73 19.02 -15.93
C LYS A 34 12.74 19.30 -17.44
N GLU A 35 13.85 19.01 -18.10
CA GLU A 35 14.03 19.23 -19.52
C GLU A 35 13.15 18.28 -20.35
N ASN A 36 12.83 18.70 -21.59
CA ASN A 36 12.07 17.83 -22.48
C ASN A 36 12.97 16.72 -23.04
N ILE A 37 12.65 15.48 -22.69
CA ILE A 37 13.37 14.28 -23.10
C ILE A 37 12.72 13.73 -24.38
N LYS A 38 13.53 13.48 -25.41
CA LYS A 38 13.10 12.86 -26.67
C LYS A 38 13.09 11.33 -26.58
N SER A 39 14.11 10.75 -25.96
CA SER A 39 14.22 9.32 -25.71
C SER A 39 15.08 9.05 -24.48
N ALA A 40 14.88 7.90 -23.84
CA ALA A 40 15.70 7.45 -22.73
C ALA A 40 16.06 5.97 -22.91
N GLU A 41 17.30 5.62 -22.57
CA GLU A 41 17.82 4.26 -22.62
C GLU A 41 18.40 3.89 -21.26
N MET A 42 18.23 2.63 -20.87
CA MET A 42 18.86 2.12 -19.65
C MET A 42 20.30 1.72 -19.95
N SER A 43 21.26 2.20 -19.16
CA SER A 43 22.67 1.83 -19.30
C SER A 43 23.04 0.70 -18.36
N ALA A 44 22.63 0.80 -17.09
CA ALA A 44 22.92 -0.17 -16.05
C ALA A 44 21.82 -0.19 -14.99
N ILE A 45 21.73 -1.30 -14.27
CA ILE A 45 20.86 -1.45 -13.10
C ILE A 45 21.57 -2.31 -12.07
N ASP A 46 21.49 -1.91 -10.81
CA ASP A 46 22.02 -2.61 -9.65
C ASP A 46 20.91 -2.73 -8.59
N THR A 47 21.23 -3.31 -7.43
CA THR A 47 20.25 -3.49 -6.35
C THR A 47 19.70 -2.19 -5.76
N LYS A 48 20.41 -1.06 -5.90
CA LYS A 48 20.11 0.22 -5.26
C LYS A 48 19.68 1.31 -6.26
N SER A 49 20.07 1.20 -7.51
CA SER A 49 19.97 2.28 -8.47
C SER A 49 19.94 1.76 -9.91
N MET A 50 19.47 2.63 -10.79
CA MET A 50 19.35 2.38 -12.21
C MET A 50 19.82 3.61 -12.96
N THR A 51 20.75 3.42 -13.88
CA THR A 51 21.36 4.48 -14.67
C THR A 51 20.69 4.59 -16.03
N LEU A 52 20.16 5.76 -16.34
CA LEU A 52 19.47 6.09 -17.58
C LEU A 52 20.25 7.13 -18.37
N THR A 53 20.41 6.91 -19.67
CA THR A 53 20.91 7.91 -20.61
C THR A 53 19.72 8.55 -21.33
N CYS A 54 19.47 9.81 -21.06
CA CYS A 54 18.39 10.59 -21.64
C CYS A 54 18.91 11.45 -22.80
N THR A 55 18.28 11.34 -23.96
CA THR A 55 18.52 12.26 -25.09
C THR A 55 17.50 13.38 -25.00
N LEU A 56 17.97 14.60 -24.76
CA LEU A 56 17.15 15.80 -24.68
C LEU A 56 16.72 16.28 -26.08
N SER A 57 15.69 17.12 -26.15
CA SER A 57 15.20 17.68 -27.43
C SER A 57 16.25 18.51 -28.18
N ASN A 58 17.26 19.04 -27.48
CA ASN A 58 18.40 19.75 -28.08
C ASN A 58 19.49 18.81 -28.64
N GLY A 59 19.28 17.49 -28.58
CA GLY A 59 20.23 16.47 -29.04
C GLY A 59 21.33 16.11 -28.05
N SER A 60 21.43 16.80 -26.91
CA SER A 60 22.41 16.45 -25.86
C SER A 60 22.00 15.20 -25.09
N LYS A 61 22.98 14.42 -24.67
CA LYS A 61 22.80 13.24 -23.81
C LYS A 61 23.08 13.61 -22.36
N LYS A 62 22.20 13.22 -21.45
CA LYS A 62 22.31 13.44 -20.01
C LYS A 62 22.18 12.10 -19.30
N GLU A 63 23.15 11.77 -18.46
CA GLU A 63 23.09 10.58 -17.62
C GLU A 63 22.36 10.90 -16.31
N VAL A 64 21.44 10.03 -15.92
CA VAL A 64 20.53 10.22 -14.79
C VAL A 64 20.51 8.94 -13.97
N VAL A 65 20.84 9.06 -12.69
CA VAL A 65 20.80 7.94 -11.75
C VAL A 65 19.48 7.99 -11.00
N VAL A 66 18.67 6.94 -11.16
CA VAL A 66 17.40 6.76 -10.49
C VAL A 66 17.60 5.81 -9.30
N VAL A 67 17.33 6.28 -8.09
CA VAL A 67 17.48 5.49 -6.86
C VAL A 67 16.26 4.57 -6.67
N LEU A 68 16.50 3.32 -6.32
CA LEU A 68 15.49 2.32 -6.00
C LEU A 68 15.27 2.28 -4.47
N ASP A 69 14.17 2.85 -3.99
CA ASP A 69 13.81 2.84 -2.56
C ASP A 69 12.41 2.23 -2.29
N PRO A 70 12.31 0.99 -1.79
CA PRO A 70 13.39 0.20 -1.19
C PRO A 70 14.34 -0.45 -2.22
N PRO A 71 15.58 -0.79 -1.80
CA PRO A 71 16.52 -1.55 -2.63
C PRO A 71 15.98 -2.95 -2.96
N LEU A 72 16.40 -3.46 -4.11
CA LEU A 72 16.09 -4.81 -4.57
C LEU A 72 16.85 -5.85 -3.71
N LYS A 73 16.16 -6.91 -3.27
CA LYS A 73 16.82 -8.00 -2.53
C LYS A 73 17.39 -9.05 -3.49
N GLY A 74 16.85 -9.15 -4.70
CA GLY A 74 17.34 -10.05 -5.74
C GLY A 74 16.70 -9.78 -7.11
N TYR A 75 17.06 -10.60 -8.09
CA TYR A 75 16.61 -10.47 -9.47
C TYR A 75 15.08 -10.61 -9.62
N GLU A 76 14.45 -11.49 -8.84
CA GLU A 76 13.00 -11.71 -8.90
C GLU A 76 12.18 -10.47 -8.51
N ASP A 77 12.77 -9.58 -7.68
CA ASP A 77 12.12 -8.35 -7.24
C ASP A 77 12.18 -7.23 -8.30
N VAL A 78 13.06 -7.35 -9.30
CA VAL A 78 13.26 -6.28 -10.31
C VAL A 78 11.95 -6.00 -11.05
N LYS A 79 11.27 -7.05 -11.52
CA LYS A 79 10.05 -6.91 -12.31
C LYS A 79 8.91 -6.24 -11.53
N PRO A 80 8.47 -6.74 -10.35
CA PRO A 80 7.43 -6.07 -9.59
C PRO A 80 7.84 -4.64 -9.21
N ARG A 81 9.12 -4.41 -8.90
CA ARG A 81 9.61 -3.09 -8.53
C ARG A 81 9.54 -2.07 -9.67
N LEU A 82 9.97 -2.44 -10.87
CA LEU A 82 9.86 -1.58 -12.04
C LEU A 82 8.38 -1.30 -12.37
N LEU A 83 7.49 -2.29 -12.26
CA LEU A 83 6.06 -2.07 -12.48
C LEU A 83 5.45 -1.07 -11.49
N GLU A 84 5.83 -1.15 -10.20
CA GLU A 84 5.42 -0.18 -9.18
C GLU A 84 5.95 1.22 -9.49
N MET A 85 7.25 1.34 -9.79
CA MET A 85 7.87 2.62 -10.14
C MET A 85 7.23 3.25 -11.37
N LYS A 86 6.80 2.43 -12.33
CA LYS A 86 6.10 2.86 -13.53
C LYS A 86 4.74 3.42 -13.18
N ALA A 87 3.98 2.72 -12.35
CA ALA A 87 2.68 3.19 -11.90
C ALA A 87 2.81 4.55 -11.18
N LEU A 88 3.75 4.68 -10.25
CA LEU A 88 4.00 5.94 -9.52
C LEU A 88 4.43 7.08 -10.46
N ALA A 89 5.36 6.81 -11.39
CA ALA A 89 5.81 7.82 -12.33
C ALA A 89 4.70 8.28 -13.27
N GLN A 90 3.91 7.35 -13.80
CA GLN A 90 2.79 7.68 -14.67
C GLN A 90 1.68 8.41 -13.93
N GLU A 91 1.39 8.06 -12.68
CA GLU A 91 0.39 8.76 -11.85
C GLU A 91 0.87 10.18 -11.53
N GLY A 92 2.12 10.33 -11.09
CA GLY A 92 2.71 11.63 -10.75
C GLY A 92 2.88 12.57 -11.95
N LEU A 93 3.09 12.02 -13.15
CA LEU A 93 3.11 12.78 -14.40
C LEU A 93 1.71 13.00 -14.99
N GLY A 94 0.65 12.49 -14.37
CA GLY A 94 -0.73 12.60 -14.86
C GLY A 94 -1.01 11.81 -16.15
N MET A 95 -0.13 10.87 -16.51
CA MET A 95 -0.29 9.99 -17.68
C MET A 95 -1.32 8.90 -17.44
N ILE A 96 -1.51 8.48 -16.19
CA ILE A 96 -2.60 7.60 -15.76
C ILE A 96 -3.43 8.31 -14.71
N LYS A 97 -4.75 8.18 -14.81
CA LYS A 97 -5.66 8.64 -13.77
C LYS A 97 -5.52 7.68 -12.59
N ALA A 98 -5.32 8.21 -11.37
CA ALA A 98 -5.27 7.41 -10.16
C ALA A 98 -6.46 6.42 -10.15
N PRO A 99 -6.22 5.12 -9.91
CA PRO A 99 -7.25 4.12 -10.06
C PRO A 99 -8.40 4.42 -9.10
N HIS A 100 -9.57 4.73 -9.67
CA HIS A 100 -10.79 4.87 -8.89
C HIS A 100 -11.20 3.49 -8.41
N ILE A 101 -11.28 3.29 -7.09
CA ILE A 101 -11.85 2.07 -6.53
C ILE A 101 -13.36 2.15 -6.76
N THR A 102 -13.83 1.54 -7.84
CA THR A 102 -15.24 1.54 -8.24
C THR A 102 -16.03 0.40 -7.61
N THR A 103 -15.35 -0.68 -7.21
CA THR A 103 -15.99 -1.86 -6.65
C THR A 103 -15.29 -2.30 -5.38
N PHE A 104 -16.10 -2.62 -4.37
CA PHE A 104 -15.66 -3.31 -3.17
C PHE A 104 -16.43 -4.62 -3.07
N ARG A 105 -15.69 -5.74 -3.01
CA ARG A 105 -16.25 -7.06 -2.74
C ARG A 105 -16.02 -7.39 -1.27
N PHE A 106 -17.12 -7.53 -0.54
CA PHE A 106 -17.07 -7.97 0.84
C PHE A 106 -16.60 -9.44 0.87
N PRO A 107 -15.49 -9.77 1.55
CA PRO A 107 -15.05 -11.15 1.65
C PRO A 107 -16.07 -11.91 2.51
N THR A 108 -16.92 -12.74 1.91
CA THR A 108 -17.89 -13.59 2.62
C THR A 108 -17.26 -14.92 3.08
N THR A 109 -15.99 -14.86 3.48
CA THR A 109 -15.29 -16.04 4.01
C THR A 109 -15.67 -16.26 5.47
N VAL A 110 -15.51 -17.50 5.95
CA VAL A 110 -15.77 -17.87 7.35
C VAL A 110 -15.00 -16.97 8.32
N ASN A 111 -13.75 -16.63 7.99
CA ASN A 111 -12.91 -15.75 8.80
C ASN A 111 -13.52 -14.35 8.98
N THR A 112 -14.24 -13.83 7.98
CA THR A 112 -14.92 -12.53 8.11
C THR A 112 -16.06 -12.59 9.11
N TRP A 113 -16.85 -13.67 9.11
CA TRP A 113 -17.93 -13.84 10.07
C TRP A 113 -17.41 -14.04 11.50
N ILE A 114 -16.32 -14.80 11.66
CA ILE A 114 -15.63 -14.95 12.94
C ILE A 114 -15.13 -13.59 13.44
N ALA A 115 -14.45 -12.82 12.59
CA ALA A 115 -13.95 -11.49 12.94
C ALA A 115 -15.08 -10.53 13.35
N LEU A 116 -16.20 -10.52 12.62
CA LEU A 116 -17.39 -9.72 12.95
C LEU A 116 -17.99 -10.12 14.31
N PHE A 117 -18.11 -11.43 14.57
CA PHE A 117 -18.63 -11.94 15.82
C PHE A 117 -17.71 -11.59 17.00
N LEU A 118 -16.40 -11.74 16.84
CA LEU A 118 -15.42 -11.37 17.87
C LEU A 118 -15.41 -9.85 18.13
N ALA A 119 -15.43 -9.03 17.08
CA ALA A 119 -15.51 -7.57 17.24
C ALA A 119 -16.82 -7.15 17.92
N GLY A 120 -17.95 -7.73 17.49
CA GLY A 120 -19.27 -7.44 18.08
C GLY A 120 -19.38 -7.87 19.54
N SER A 121 -18.89 -9.07 19.88
CA SER A 121 -18.85 -9.54 21.27
C SER A 121 -17.93 -8.68 22.14
N LEU A 122 -16.77 -8.27 21.63
CA LEU A 122 -15.86 -7.37 22.34
C LEU A 122 -16.50 -5.99 22.60
N LEU A 123 -17.20 -5.42 21.60
CA LEU A 123 -17.94 -4.17 21.75
C LEU A 123 -19.08 -4.28 22.76
N TYR A 124 -19.83 -5.37 22.73
CA TYR A 124 -20.92 -5.64 23.69
C TYR A 124 -20.39 -5.81 25.12
N ILE A 125 -19.31 -6.58 25.31
CA ILE A 125 -18.66 -6.72 26.63
C ILE A 125 -18.02 -5.40 27.05
N GLY A 126 -17.47 -4.61 26.12
CA GLY A 126 -16.92 -3.27 26.32
C GLY A 126 -17.94 -2.29 26.89
N SER A 127 -19.09 -2.23 26.25
CA SER A 127 -20.17 -1.27 26.52
C SER A 127 -21.14 -1.67 27.64
N SER A 128 -21.10 -2.93 28.09
CA SER A 128 -21.99 -3.42 29.17
C SER A 128 -21.81 -2.62 30.47
N PRO A 129 -22.88 -2.05 31.08
CA PRO A 129 -22.77 -1.28 32.31
C PRO A 129 -22.30 -2.16 33.49
N SER A 130 -21.55 -1.54 34.41
CA SER A 130 -21.02 -2.23 35.60
C SER A 130 -22.09 -2.49 36.67
N HIS A 131 -23.20 -1.75 36.63
CA HIS A 131 -24.29 -1.84 37.59
C HIS A 131 -25.48 -2.64 37.04
N PRO A 132 -26.31 -3.25 37.90
CA PRO A 132 -27.48 -4.01 37.50
C PRO A 132 -28.59 -3.09 36.95
N GLU A 133 -28.50 -2.75 35.67
CA GLU A 133 -29.55 -2.00 34.98
C GLU A 133 -30.50 -2.90 34.19
N SER A 134 -30.01 -4.01 33.63
CA SER A 134 -30.83 -4.95 32.86
C SER A 134 -30.24 -6.37 32.80
N PRO A 135 -31.08 -7.44 32.79
CA PRO A 135 -30.65 -8.81 32.55
C PRO A 135 -29.94 -9.01 31.20
N LEU A 136 -30.21 -8.15 30.21
CA LEU A 136 -29.59 -8.19 28.89
C LEU A 136 -28.07 -8.03 28.93
N TYR A 137 -27.51 -7.45 30.00
CA TYR A 137 -26.07 -7.20 30.15
C TYR A 137 -25.37 -8.22 31.05
N LEU A 138 -26.10 -9.20 31.58
CA LEU A 138 -25.57 -10.22 32.49
C LEU A 138 -24.44 -11.04 31.84
N PRO A 139 -24.54 -11.53 30.59
CA PRO A 139 -23.45 -12.25 29.95
C PRO A 139 -22.17 -11.42 29.82
N GLY A 140 -22.31 -10.14 29.42
CA GLY A 140 -21.16 -9.23 29.30
C GLY A 140 -20.48 -8.95 30.64
N ARG A 141 -21.25 -8.90 31.73
CA ARG A 141 -20.71 -8.68 33.08
C ARG A 141 -19.96 -9.89 33.61
N ILE A 142 -20.52 -11.08 33.41
CA ILE A 142 -19.86 -12.34 33.76
C ILE A 142 -18.55 -12.46 32.98
N ALA A 143 -18.57 -12.27 31.66
CA ALA A 143 -17.37 -12.31 30.83
C ALA A 143 -16.29 -11.32 31.32
N ARG A 144 -16.68 -10.08 31.66
CA ARG A 144 -15.75 -9.08 32.20
C ARG A 144 -15.18 -9.48 33.57
N SER A 145 -15.96 -10.14 34.42
CA SER A 145 -15.48 -10.60 35.74
C SER A 145 -14.37 -11.64 35.64
N TYR A 146 -14.37 -12.48 34.60
CA TYR A 146 -13.28 -13.44 34.34
C TYR A 146 -12.00 -12.78 33.81
N ILE A 147 -12.12 -11.69 33.06
CA ILE A 147 -10.96 -10.99 32.45
C ILE A 147 -10.34 -10.00 33.46
N GLY A 148 -11.14 -9.45 34.37
CA GLY A 148 -10.68 -8.57 35.44
C GLY A 148 -10.36 -7.14 34.98
N SER A 149 -9.53 -6.44 35.77
CA SER A 149 -9.25 -5.01 35.62
C SER A 149 -8.54 -4.63 34.31
N TYR A 150 -7.84 -5.58 33.68
CA TYR A 150 -7.11 -5.37 32.43
C TYR A 150 -8.03 -5.21 31.20
N PHE A 151 -9.31 -5.58 31.32
CA PHE A 151 -10.23 -5.53 30.17
C PHE A 151 -10.42 -4.12 29.62
N LYS A 152 -10.61 -3.11 30.50
CA LYS A 152 -10.85 -1.72 30.08
C LYS A 152 -9.69 -1.11 29.29
N PRO A 153 -8.42 -1.15 29.76
CA PRO A 153 -7.31 -0.59 28.99
C PRO A 153 -7.11 -1.33 27.67
N VAL A 154 -7.24 -2.66 27.63
CA VAL A 154 -7.13 -3.43 26.38
C VAL A 154 -8.23 -3.05 25.38
N PHE A 155 -9.48 -2.95 25.84
CA PHE A 155 -10.61 -2.54 25.02
C PHE A 155 -10.42 -1.14 24.40
N TRP A 156 -9.98 -0.17 25.21
CA TRP A 156 -9.74 1.19 24.72
C TRP A 156 -8.55 1.26 23.76
N SER A 157 -7.47 0.53 24.02
CA SER A 157 -6.34 0.42 23.08
C SER A 157 -6.75 -0.17 21.74
N PHE A 158 -7.49 -1.28 21.75
CA PHE A 158 -8.04 -1.91 20.55
C PHE A 158 -8.95 -0.96 19.77
N THR A 159 -9.87 -0.29 20.46
CA THR A 159 -10.76 0.72 19.86
C THR A 159 -9.98 1.88 19.26
N GLY A 160 -8.93 2.36 19.95
CA GLY A 160 -8.07 3.43 19.49
C GLY A 160 -7.30 3.07 18.22
N VAL A 161 -6.72 1.87 18.16
CA VAL A 161 -6.04 1.36 16.96
C VAL A 161 -7.01 1.31 15.77
N HIS A 162 -8.21 0.75 15.96
CA HIS A 162 -9.21 0.70 14.90
C HIS A 162 -9.75 2.06 14.47
N ALA A 163 -9.80 3.04 15.37
CA ALA A 163 -10.15 4.41 15.01
C ALA A 163 -9.07 5.03 14.09
N LEU A 164 -7.78 4.84 14.39
CA LEU A 164 -6.68 5.30 13.54
C LEU A 164 -6.68 4.61 12.17
N GLU A 165 -6.91 3.30 12.15
CA GLU A 165 -7.06 2.51 10.92
C GLU A 165 -8.25 2.99 10.06
N SER A 166 -9.37 3.31 10.70
CA SER A 166 -10.55 3.86 10.03
C SER A 166 -10.26 5.25 9.43
N LEU A 167 -9.52 6.10 10.15
CA LEU A 167 -9.09 7.40 9.65
C LEU A 167 -8.10 7.27 8.48
N TYR A 168 -7.14 6.35 8.56
CA TYR A 168 -6.22 6.07 7.47
C TYR A 168 -6.96 5.55 6.24
N THR A 169 -7.91 4.63 6.42
CA THR A 169 -8.76 4.12 5.33
C THR A 169 -9.60 5.23 4.70
N LEU A 170 -10.18 6.12 5.52
CA LEU A 170 -10.92 7.27 5.04
C LEU A 170 -10.03 8.23 4.25
N HIS A 171 -8.82 8.50 4.74
CA HIS A 171 -7.82 9.29 4.02
C HIS A 171 -7.49 8.66 2.66
N LEU A 172 -7.26 7.34 2.62
CA LEU A 172 -6.98 6.61 1.37
C LEU A 172 -8.17 6.67 0.40
N CYS A 173 -9.39 6.53 0.92
CA CYS A 173 -10.63 6.66 0.16
C CYS A 173 -10.78 8.06 -0.46
N ARG A 174 -10.49 9.11 0.31
CA ARG A 174 -10.49 10.49 -0.18
C ARG A 174 -9.41 10.71 -1.24
N LYS A 175 -8.19 10.21 -1.01
CA LYS A 175 -7.06 10.31 -1.95
C LYS A 175 -7.39 9.68 -3.30
N HIS A 176 -8.05 8.53 -3.30
CA HIS A 176 -8.38 7.79 -4.53
C HIS A 176 -9.80 8.07 -5.05
N HIS A 177 -10.46 9.13 -4.57
CA HIS A 177 -11.81 9.52 -4.97
C HIS A 177 -12.79 8.34 -5.00
N THR A 178 -12.80 7.53 -3.95
CA THR A 178 -13.74 6.41 -3.84
C THR A 178 -15.12 6.99 -3.51
N GLY A 179 -16.16 6.57 -4.25
CA GLY A 179 -17.53 7.01 -3.97
C GLY A 179 -17.96 6.62 -2.55
N LEU A 180 -18.86 7.40 -1.95
CA LEU A 180 -19.33 7.21 -0.55
C LEU A 180 -19.72 5.75 -0.23
N VAL A 181 -20.34 5.05 -1.17
CA VAL A 181 -20.78 3.64 -1.02
C VAL A 181 -19.61 2.67 -0.91
N VAL A 182 -18.49 2.94 -1.60
CA VAL A 182 -17.27 2.11 -1.57
C VAL A 182 -16.43 2.43 -0.33
N GLY A 183 -16.33 3.71 0.04
CA GLY A 183 -15.58 4.17 1.22
C GLY A 183 -16.13 3.65 2.55
N VAL A 184 -17.45 3.53 2.69
CA VAL A 184 -18.09 2.99 3.91
C VAL A 184 -17.94 1.46 4.04
N ARG A 185 -17.70 0.73 2.95
CA ARG A 185 -17.43 -0.72 3.00
C ARG A 185 -15.96 -1.07 3.31
N GLY A 186 -15.05 -0.11 3.19
CA GLY A 186 -13.60 -0.30 3.35
C GLY A 186 -13.08 -0.69 4.74
N PRO A 187 -13.61 -0.22 5.88
CA PRO A 187 -12.92 -0.37 7.17
C PRO A 187 -12.96 -1.79 7.77
N LEU A 188 -13.57 -2.79 7.12
CA LEU A 188 -13.61 -4.15 7.66
C LEU A 188 -12.38 -5.03 7.33
N ARG A 189 -11.49 -4.57 6.43
CA ARG A 189 -10.36 -5.38 5.95
C ARG A 189 -9.13 -5.35 6.85
N ILE A 190 -9.03 -4.36 7.75
CA ILE A 190 -7.85 -4.24 8.62
C ILE A 190 -7.89 -5.25 9.78
N LEU A 191 -9.08 -5.77 10.14
CA LEU A 191 -9.22 -6.90 11.07
C LEU A 191 -8.66 -8.24 10.55
N GLN A 192 -8.43 -8.41 9.23
CA GLN A 192 -7.96 -9.69 8.68
C GLN A 192 -6.44 -9.87 8.72
N HIS A 193 -5.64 -8.80 8.75
CA HIS A 193 -4.18 -8.92 8.75
C HIS A 193 -3.57 -9.26 10.13
N ILE A 194 -4.38 -9.31 11.18
CA ILE A 194 -3.95 -9.69 12.55
C ILE A 194 -4.14 -11.20 12.81
N PHE A 195 -4.87 -11.91 11.94
CA PHE A 195 -5.18 -13.35 12.09
C PHE A 195 -4.68 -14.21 10.92
N SER A 196 -3.59 -13.83 10.25
CA SER A 196 -2.86 -14.68 9.30
C SER A 196 -1.37 -14.65 9.58
#